data_AF-A0A1W9UW00-F1
#
_entry.id   AF-A0A1W9UW00-F1
#
_cell.length_a   1.000
_cell.length_b   1.000
_cell.length_c   1.000
_cell.angle_alpha   90.00
_cell.angle_beta   90.00
_cell.angle_gamma   90.00
#
_symmetry.space_group_name_H-M   'P 1'
#
loop_
_entity.id
_entity.type
_entity.pdbx_description
1 polymer ?
#
loop_
_entity_poly.entity_id
_entity_poly.type
_entity_poly.pdbx_seq_one_letter_code
_entity_poly.pdbx_strand_id
1 'polypeptide(L)' 'MQHEELIHKSFFDFSDRSYTICIYRRGEDNYIAKTEFSPEDMIINDGMDMVLLLERHRRLLPLAIISRQMRPPQK' A
#
# COMPACT_ATOMS: atom_id res chain seq x y z
N MET A 1 6.30 -17.56 11.33
CA MET A 1 5.97 -16.14 11.09
C MET A 1 6.98 -15.63 10.08
N GLN A 2 6.59 -15.30 8.86
CA GLN A 2 7.55 -14.71 7.92
C GLN A 2 7.83 -13.29 8.39
N HIS A 3 9.10 -12.98 8.64
CA HIS A 3 9.54 -11.65 9.03
C HIS A 3 9.39 -10.74 7.80
N GLU A 4 8.64 -9.66 7.94
CA GLU A 4 8.54 -8.61 6.93
C GLU A 4 9.58 -7.54 7.25
N GLU A 5 10.54 -7.33 6.37
CA GLU A 5 11.55 -6.28 6.53
C GLU A 5 11.14 -5.07 5.71
N LEU A 6 11.02 -3.90 6.33
CA LEU A 6 10.77 -2.66 5.60
C LEU A 6 12.04 -2.25 4.83
N ILE A 7 11.96 -2.25 3.50
CA ILE A 7 13.12 -1.95 2.64
C ILE A 7 12.99 -0.63 1.87
N HIS A 8 11.77 -0.10 1.73
CA HIS A 8 11.55 1.15 1.01
C HIS A 8 10.32 1.90 1.53
N LYS A 9 10.41 3.23 1.51
CA LYS A 9 9.32 4.16 1.82
C LYS A 9 9.22 5.20 0.73
N SER A 10 8.01 5.47 0.29
CA SER A 10 7.71 6.57 -0.65
C SER A 10 6.40 7.26 -0.27
N PHE A 11 6.16 8.41 -0.88
CA PHE A 11 4.97 9.22 -0.65
C PHE A 11 4.15 9.31 -1.93
N PHE A 12 2.84 9.37 -1.78
CA PHE A 12 1.88 9.50 -2.87
C PHE A 12 0.87 10.59 -2.53
N ASP A 13 0.87 11.67 -3.30
CA ASP A 13 -0.04 12.78 -3.10
C ASP A 13 -1.32 12.60 -3.91
N PHE A 14 -2.47 12.71 -3.25
CA PHE A 14 -3.77 12.59 -3.88
C PHE A 14 -4.87 13.30 -3.08
N SER A 15 -5.67 14.13 -3.75
CA SER A 15 -6.78 14.91 -3.15
C SER A 15 -6.36 15.64 -1.86
N ASP A 16 -5.31 16.46 -1.96
CA ASP A 16 -4.73 17.28 -0.88
C ASP A 16 -4.20 16.50 0.34
N ARG A 17 -3.98 15.20 0.20
CA ARG A 17 -3.39 14.34 1.23
C ARG A 17 -2.16 13.63 0.68
N SER A 18 -1.16 13.45 1.54
CA SER A 18 0.00 12.63 1.26
C SER A 18 -0.14 11.28 1.97
N TYR A 19 -0.03 10.20 1.21
CA TYR A 19 -0.12 8.82 1.69
C TYR A 19 1.28 8.19 1.71
N THR A 20 1.60 7.51 2.81
CA THR A 20 2.88 6.77 2.91
C THR A 20 2.70 5.37 2.34
N ILE A 21 3.51 5.03 1.34
CA ILE A 21 3.63 3.68 0.80
C ILE A 21 4.89 3.06 1.37
N CYS A 22 4.73 1.97 2.12
CA CYS A 22 5.81 1.16 2.67
C CYS A 22 5.95 -0.12 1.86
N ILE A 23 7.16 -0.43 1.38
CA ILE A 23 7.47 -1.71 0.74
C ILE A 23 8.26 -2.58 1.71
N TYR A 24 7.77 -3.79 1.92
CA TYR A 24 8.38 -4.81 2.75
C TYR A 24 8.89 -5.95 1.89
N ARG A 25 10.04 -6.50 2.22
CA ARG A 25 10.50 -7.80 1.70
C ARG A 25 9.93 -8.90 2.57
N ARG A 26 9.35 -9.93 1.95
CA ARG A 26 8.75 -11.10 2.59
C ARG A 26 9.39 -12.37 2.02
N GLY A 27 10.48 -12.83 2.63
CA GLY A 27 11.27 -13.94 2.12
C GLY A 27 12.23 -13.51 1.01
N GLU A 28 12.70 -14.45 0.18
CA GLU A 28 13.77 -14.17 -0.79
C GLU A 28 13.30 -13.32 -1.97
N ASP A 29 12.17 -13.67 -2.60
CA ASP A 29 11.75 -13.05 -3.87
C ASP A 29 10.30 -12.51 -3.86
N ASN A 30 9.82 -12.08 -2.70
CA ASN A 30 8.48 -11.50 -2.60
C ASN A 30 8.50 -10.16 -1.85
N TYR A 31 7.72 -9.23 -2.34
CA TYR A 31 7.56 -7.88 -1.80
C TYR A 31 6.10 -7.60 -1.53
N ILE A 32 5.85 -6.77 -0.52
CA ILE A 32 4.51 -6.30 -0.16
C ILE A 32 4.53 -4.78 -0.08
N ALA A 33 3.63 -4.13 -0.80
CA ALA A 33 3.34 -2.71 -0.68
C ALA A 33 2.14 -2.50 0.23
N LYS A 34 2.30 -1.61 1.22
CA LYS A 34 1.27 -1.26 2.19
C LYS A 34 1.07 0.25 2.22
N THR A 35 -0.19 0.68 2.15
CA THR A 35 -0.61 2.04 2.49
C THR A 35 -1.63 1.96 3.62
N GLU A 36 -1.25 2.46 4.80
CA GLU A 36 -2.08 2.41 6.01
C GLU A 36 -2.90 3.69 6.17
N PHE A 37 -4.20 3.53 6.46
CA PHE A 37 -5.13 4.63 6.75
C PHE A 37 -5.52 4.64 8.23
N SER A 38 -5.56 3.45 8.85
CA SER A 38 -5.70 3.21 10.28
C SER A 38 -5.22 1.77 10.60
N PRO A 39 -5.06 1.38 11.88
CA PRO A 39 -4.57 0.04 12.24
C PRO A 39 -5.37 -1.13 11.63
N GLU A 40 -6.65 -0.91 11.31
CA GLU A 40 -7.57 -1.91 10.77
C GLU A 40 -7.91 -1.68 9.29
N ASP A 41 -7.32 -0.66 8.65
CA ASP A 41 -7.66 -0.23 7.30
C ASP A 41 -6.41 0.09 6.49
N MET A 42 -6.06 -0.85 5.61
CA MET A 42 -4.83 -0.83 4.85
C MET A 42 -5.07 -1.35 3.45
N ILE A 43 -4.43 -0.71 2.48
CA ILE A 43 -4.36 -1.22 1.11
C ILE A 43 -3.05 -2.00 0.98
N ILE A 44 -3.15 -3.25 0.53
CA ILE A 44 -2.03 -4.18 0.43
C ILE A 44 -1.98 -4.75 -0.99
N ASN A 45 -0.81 -4.71 -1.63
CA ASN A 45 -0.53 -5.48 -2.84
C ASN A 45 0.78 -6.26 -2.65
N ASP A 46 0.88 -7.45 -3.23
CA ASP A 46 2.09 -8.25 -3.28
C ASP A 46 2.66 -8.36 -4.71
N GLY A 47 3.94 -8.72 -4.81
CA GLY A 47 4.61 -8.88 -6.09
C GLY A 47 6.05 -9.33 -5.97
N MET A 48 6.57 -9.98 -7.02
CA MET A 48 7.95 -10.49 -7.05
C MET A 48 8.99 -9.44 -7.46
N ASP A 49 8.56 -8.34 -8.08
CA ASP A 49 9.42 -7.22 -8.49
C ASP A 49 9.01 -5.95 -7.75
N MET A 50 9.96 -5.34 -7.03
CA MET A 50 9.73 -4.17 -6.19
C MET A 50 9.24 -2.96 -6.99
N VAL A 51 9.83 -2.71 -8.16
CA VAL A 51 9.56 -1.50 -8.97
C VAL A 51 8.18 -1.62 -9.60
N LEU A 52 7.89 -2.76 -10.21
CA LEU A 52 6.60 -3.05 -10.82
C LEU A 52 5.48 -3.08 -9.77
N LEU A 53 5.76 -3.63 -8.57
CA LEU A 53 4.83 -3.59 -7.44
C LEU A 53 4.50 -2.15 -7.04
N LEU A 54 5.52 -1.31 -6.85
CA LEU A 54 5.32 0.09 -6.48
C LEU A 54 4.53 0.84 -7.55
N GLU A 55 4.85 0.66 -8.82
CA GLU A 55 4.13 1.27 -9.94
C GLU A 55 2.64 0.87 -9.94
N ARG A 56 2.36 -0.43 -9.84
CA ARG A 56 0.99 -0.97 -9.80
C ARG A 56 0.24 -0.48 -8.57
N HIS A 57 0.89 -0.47 -7.41
CA HIS A 57 0.29 0.02 -6.17
C HIS A 57 -0.10 1.48 -6.30
N ARG A 58 0.81 2.36 -6.77
CA ARG A 58 0.54 3.78 -7.01
C ARG A 58 -0.59 3.99 -8.02
N ARG A 59 -0.61 3.21 -9.10
CA ARG A 59 -1.64 3.32 -10.15
C ARG A 59 -3.04 2.98 -9.63
N LEU A 60 -3.16 1.98 -8.76
CA LEU A 60 -4.45 1.54 -8.20
C LEU A 60 -4.87 2.32 -6.93
N LEU A 61 -3.92 3.00 -6.29
CA LEU A 61 -4.13 3.68 -5.00
C LEU A 61 -5.26 4.73 -5.06
N PRO A 62 -5.37 5.60 -6.08
CA PRO A 62 -6.50 6.53 -6.22
C PRO A 62 -7.86 5.83 -6.21
N LEU A 63 -8.00 4.73 -6.96
CA LEU A 63 -9.25 4.00 -7.06
C LEU A 63 -9.64 3.40 -5.72
N ALA A 64 -8.68 2.82 -5.01
CA ALA A 64 -8.91 2.23 -3.70
C ALA A 64 -9.22 3.29 -2.63
N ILE A 65 -8.58 4.46 -2.68
CA ILE A 65 -8.91 5.62 -1.82
C ILE A 65 -10.36 6.08 -2.07
N ILE A 66 -10.74 6.28 -3.32
CA ILE A 66 -12.10 6.71 -3.69
C ILE A 66 -13.12 5.65 -3.26
N SER A 67 -12.86 4.37 -3.56
CA SER A 67 -13.73 3.25 -3.16
C SER A 67 -13.94 3.23 -1.65
N ARG A 68 -12.88 3.46 -0.87
CA ARG A 68 -12.94 3.57 0.58
C ARG A 68 -13.84 4.71 1.05
N GLN A 69 -13.76 5.88 0.43
CA GLN A 69 -14.57 7.05 0.79
C GLN A 69 -16.06 6.88 0.45
N MET A 70 -16.38 6.03 -0.53
CA MET A 70 -17.76 5.68 -0.87
C MET A 70 -18.38 4.65 0.08
N ARG A 71 -17.59 3.97 0.92
CA ARG A 71 -18.13 3.01 1.90
C ARG A 71 -18.93 3.77 2.95
N PRO A 72 -20.16 3.32 3.31
CA PRO A 72 -20.89 3.89 4.42
C PRO A 72 -20.06 3.74 5.70
N PRO A 73 -20.18 4.67 6.66
CA PRO A 73 -19.51 4.55 7.95
C PRO A 73 -19.90 3.20 8.57
N GLN A 74 -18.89 2.39 8.90
CA GLN A 74 -19.12 1.18 9.67
C GLN A 74 -19.62 1.60 11.06
N LYS A 75 -20.81 1.12 11.42
CA LYS A 75 -21.45 1.35 12.73
C LYS A 75 -20.73 0.60 13.84
#